data_AF-A0A8T2YZ90-F1
#
_entry.id   AF-A0A8T2YZ90-F1
#
_cell.length_a   1.000
_cell.length_b   1.000
_cell.length_c   1.000
_cell.angle_alpha   90.00
_cell.angle_beta   90.00
_cell.angle_gamma   90.00
#
_symmetry.space_group_name_H-M   'P 1'
#
loop_
_entity.id
_entity.type
_entity.pdbx_description
1 polymer ?
#
loop_
_entity_poly.entity_id
_entity_poly.type
_entity_poly.pdbx_seq_one_letter_code
_entity_poly.pdbx_strand_id
1 'polypeptide(L)'
;METPYGLIAGGDAAAPGVPEIKDKLLELQIFMKSQTSIFMETLSQLLYMSRIIYFFFRFCKDNTVVPAKIVVCTIEVLTDVRRQRAVAVQLGGGAGMKLIDPIVKEIGFQFVIPGTLIGQEEAQQLQAYMQTQRTKHTSFTIGIQLQELLHTESFEHKTCTKSDRVFFPRTKCYYSGYYQAWSPVSTVGPGGRRVNYNIISGTSMSCPNVSAVAAILKSHRPSWSPAAMKSAIMTTAIVMDNTRKLIGRYPSDTQATPFDFGSGHINPLAALNPGLIYRFDSTDVIDFLCSIGASPAQLKILTGQTTYCQNPTKQSSDFNYPSIGVSNMKGSIQVYRTVTYYGTGPTAYVVKADDPAGVQVTVTPAQLKFTKTGENMSFRIDFKPLKTSDGNFVFGALTWSNGVHKVRSPIAPKVLSL
;
A
#
# COMPACT_ATOMS: atom_id res chain seq x y z
N MET A 1 -0.11 28.04 56.89
CA MET A 1 -0.20 28.92 58.06
C MET A 1 -0.98 30.14 57.61
N GLU A 2 -2.17 30.49 58.06
CA GLU A 2 -3.12 30.02 59.07
C GLU A 2 -4.49 30.58 58.61
N THR A 3 -5.56 29.80 58.73
CA THR A 3 -6.94 30.31 58.78
C THR A 3 -7.23 30.87 60.18
N PRO A 4 -8.27 31.69 60.35
CA PRO A 4 -9.25 31.30 61.38
C PRO A 4 -10.74 31.58 61.05
N TYR A 5 -11.57 30.57 61.38
CA TYR A 5 -12.89 30.57 62.08
C TYR A 5 -13.94 31.69 61.80
N GLY A 6 -15.24 31.48 61.58
CA GLY A 6 -16.18 30.37 61.84
C GLY A 6 -17.13 30.70 63.01
N LEU A 7 -18.47 30.78 62.80
CA LEU A 7 -19.63 30.55 63.73
C LEU A 7 -20.92 31.24 63.16
N ILE A 8 -21.95 30.54 62.63
CA ILE A 8 -23.09 29.75 63.18
C ILE A 8 -24.42 30.54 63.39
N ALA A 9 -25.47 30.04 62.70
CA ALA A 9 -26.94 29.98 62.94
C ALA A 9 -27.73 31.22 63.41
N GLY A 10 -29.00 31.47 63.04
CA GLY A 10 -30.08 30.72 62.37
C GLY A 10 -31.43 31.32 62.82
N GLY A 11 -32.52 31.19 62.05
CA GLY A 11 -33.89 31.48 62.55
C GLY A 11 -34.89 32.02 61.52
N ASP A 12 -35.90 31.19 61.23
CA ASP A 12 -37.04 31.35 60.31
C ASP A 12 -38.08 32.42 60.69
N ALA A 13 -38.85 32.91 59.70
CA ALA A 13 -40.33 32.90 59.70
C ALA A 13 -40.93 33.55 58.43
N ALA A 14 -42.11 33.06 58.02
CA ALA A 14 -42.69 33.12 56.68
C ALA A 14 -43.82 34.16 56.43
N ALA A 15 -43.91 34.58 55.15
CA ALA A 15 -45.10 34.85 54.29
C ALA A 15 -46.09 36.00 54.64
N PRO A 16 -47.01 36.49 53.74
CA PRO A 16 -47.46 36.02 52.39
C PRO A 16 -47.49 37.18 51.33
N GLY A 17 -47.96 37.12 50.08
CA GLY A 17 -48.56 36.14 49.17
C GLY A 17 -48.89 36.84 47.83
N VAL A 18 -48.86 36.13 46.69
CA VAL A 18 -49.47 36.56 45.40
C VAL A 18 -49.95 35.31 44.63
N PRO A 19 -51.27 35.05 44.57
CA PRO A 19 -51.85 33.88 43.92
C PRO A 19 -52.19 34.16 42.44
N GLU A 20 -51.16 34.19 41.58
CA GLU A 20 -51.36 34.22 40.11
C GLU A 20 -50.24 33.51 39.31
N ILE A 21 -49.36 32.77 40.00
CA ILE A 21 -48.20 32.05 39.43
C ILE A 21 -48.38 30.52 39.47
N LYS A 22 -49.32 29.99 40.27
CA LYS A 22 -49.53 28.53 40.44
C LYS A 22 -50.20 27.85 39.24
N ASP A 23 -51.15 28.50 38.57
CA ASP A 23 -51.84 27.89 37.43
C ASP A 23 -50.99 27.86 36.16
N LYS A 24 -50.06 28.83 35.99
CA LYS A 24 -49.07 28.80 34.90
C LYS A 24 -47.90 27.83 35.16
N LEU A 25 -47.56 27.54 36.41
CA LEU A 25 -46.53 26.54 36.75
C LEU A 25 -47.02 25.09 36.59
N LEU A 26 -48.32 24.83 36.75
CA LEU A 26 -48.88 23.49 36.56
C LEU A 26 -48.94 23.10 35.07
N GLU A 27 -49.29 24.03 34.17
CA GLU A 27 -49.21 23.80 32.72
C GLU A 27 -47.76 23.65 32.22
N LEU A 28 -46.81 24.43 32.76
CA LEU A 28 -45.37 24.27 32.45
C LEU A 28 -44.78 22.96 33.00
N GLN A 29 -45.22 22.46 34.16
CA GLN A 29 -44.79 21.17 34.69
C GLN A 29 -45.37 19.98 33.91
N ILE A 30 -46.61 20.07 33.41
CA ILE A 30 -47.22 19.03 32.58
C ILE A 30 -46.59 19.03 31.17
N PHE A 31 -46.29 20.20 30.61
CA PHE A 31 -45.59 20.34 29.32
C PHE A 31 -44.12 19.90 29.40
N MET A 32 -43.39 20.24 30.47
CA MET A 32 -42.02 19.77 30.68
C MET A 32 -41.92 18.29 31.07
N LYS A 33 -42.90 17.71 31.79
CA LYS A 33 -42.94 16.26 32.07
C LYS A 33 -43.29 15.42 30.84
N SER A 34 -44.16 15.90 29.94
CA SER A 34 -44.45 15.17 28.69
C SER A 34 -43.27 15.22 27.70
N GLN A 35 -42.59 16.37 27.60
CA GLN A 35 -41.39 16.53 26.76
C GLN A 35 -40.17 15.79 27.33
N THR A 36 -39.98 15.72 28.66
CA THR A 36 -38.88 14.91 29.24
C THR A 36 -39.16 13.41 29.21
N SER A 37 -40.43 12.96 29.28
CA SER A 37 -40.78 11.54 29.06
C SER A 37 -40.57 11.13 27.60
N ILE A 38 -40.98 11.95 26.64
CA ILE A 38 -40.80 11.66 25.20
C ILE A 38 -39.34 11.81 24.79
N PHE A 39 -38.59 12.80 25.32
CA PHE A 39 -37.16 12.98 25.05
C PHE A 39 -36.30 11.93 25.77
N MET A 40 -36.67 11.45 26.96
CA MET A 40 -36.00 10.33 27.63
C MET A 40 -36.44 8.97 27.08
N GLU A 41 -37.63 8.80 26.52
CA GLU A 41 -38.02 7.58 25.79
C GLU A 41 -37.43 7.55 24.39
N THR A 42 -37.28 8.69 23.70
CA THR A 42 -36.55 8.76 22.42
C THR A 42 -35.04 8.76 22.62
N LEU A 43 -34.47 9.34 23.69
CA LEU A 43 -33.06 9.08 24.05
C LEU A 43 -32.88 7.68 24.61
N SER A 44 -33.82 7.09 25.34
CA SER A 44 -33.73 5.70 25.77
C SER A 44 -33.88 4.79 24.57
N GLN A 45 -34.74 5.07 23.60
CA GLN A 45 -34.82 4.32 22.33
C GLN A 45 -33.67 4.64 21.38
N LEU A 46 -33.07 5.82 21.36
CA LEU A 46 -31.85 6.15 20.59
C LEU A 46 -30.59 5.67 21.29
N LEU A 47 -30.57 5.57 22.63
CA LEU A 47 -29.52 4.94 23.43
C LEU A 47 -29.70 3.43 23.47
N TYR A 48 -30.91 2.90 23.33
CA TYR A 48 -31.22 1.47 23.23
C TYR A 48 -31.06 1.01 21.78
N MET A 49 -31.41 1.83 20.77
CA MET A 49 -31.08 1.59 19.36
C MET A 49 -29.60 1.83 19.10
N SER A 50 -28.95 2.86 19.67
CA SER A 50 -27.49 3.00 19.57
C SER A 50 -26.76 1.96 20.42
N ARG A 51 -27.30 1.52 21.57
CA ARG A 51 -26.78 0.36 22.30
C ARG A 51 -27.05 -0.94 21.58
N ILE A 52 -28.17 -1.14 20.88
CA ILE A 52 -28.47 -2.32 20.05
C ILE A 52 -27.59 -2.32 18.81
N ILE A 53 -27.41 -1.17 18.15
CA ILE A 53 -26.48 -0.98 17.03
C ILE A 53 -25.05 -1.23 17.52
N TYR A 54 -24.63 -0.69 18.67
CA TYR A 54 -23.34 -1.04 19.30
C TYR A 54 -23.28 -2.48 19.84
N PHE A 55 -24.40 -3.10 20.24
CA PHE A 55 -24.48 -4.47 20.73
C PHE A 55 -24.28 -5.46 19.58
N PHE A 56 -24.84 -5.15 18.41
CA PHE A 56 -24.75 -5.98 17.21
C PHE A 56 -23.33 -6.06 16.63
N PHE A 57 -22.42 -5.15 17.01
CA PHE A 57 -21.05 -5.12 16.49
C PHE A 57 -19.95 -5.61 17.46
N ARG A 58 -20.30 -6.00 18.70
CA ARG A 58 -19.34 -6.57 19.67
C ARG A 58 -19.18 -8.09 19.61
N PHE A 59 -19.84 -8.75 18.66
CA PHE A 59 -19.73 -10.19 18.50
C PHE A 59 -18.32 -10.55 18.04
N CYS A 60 -17.76 -11.61 18.63
CA CYS A 60 -16.41 -12.14 18.38
C CYS A 60 -15.28 -11.61 19.29
N LYS A 61 -15.66 -11.09 20.47
CA LYS A 61 -14.86 -11.19 21.72
C LYS A 61 -15.61 -12.13 22.68
N ASP A 62 -14.88 -12.89 23.48
CA ASP A 62 -15.33 -14.08 24.22
C ASP A 62 -16.75 -14.01 24.83
N ASN A 63 -17.43 -15.16 24.88
CA ASN A 63 -18.78 -15.40 25.44
C ASN A 63 -20.00 -14.78 24.72
N THR A 64 -19.82 -14.16 23.55
CA THR A 64 -20.95 -13.59 22.77
C THR A 64 -21.41 -14.44 21.58
N VAL A 65 -20.71 -15.52 21.26
CA VAL A 65 -20.97 -16.34 20.08
C VAL A 65 -22.19 -17.23 20.31
N VAL A 66 -23.14 -17.21 19.36
CA VAL A 66 -24.33 -18.07 19.40
C VAL A 66 -24.02 -19.39 18.68
N PRO A 67 -24.19 -20.54 19.35
CA PRO A 67 -23.96 -21.85 18.74
C PRO A 67 -24.78 -22.06 17.46
N ALA A 68 -24.19 -22.73 16.48
CA ALA A 68 -24.79 -23.10 15.20
C ALA A 68 -25.29 -21.93 14.32
N LYS A 69 -24.88 -20.68 14.61
CA LYS A 69 -25.22 -19.50 13.79
C LYS A 69 -24.02 -18.93 13.05
N ILE A 70 -24.30 -18.22 11.97
CA ILE A 70 -23.32 -17.36 11.28
C ILE A 70 -23.22 -16.06 12.06
N VAL A 71 -22.01 -15.68 12.46
CA VAL A 71 -21.76 -14.49 13.27
C VAL A 71 -21.14 -13.39 12.41
N VAL A 72 -21.59 -12.16 12.62
CA VAL A 72 -20.97 -10.97 12.02
C VAL A 72 -19.95 -10.42 13.01
N CYS A 73 -18.68 -10.35 12.60
CA CYS A 73 -17.60 -9.76 13.39
C CYS A 73 -17.11 -8.50 12.69
N THR A 74 -16.54 -7.55 13.43
CA THR A 74 -15.89 -6.36 12.86
C THR A 74 -14.44 -6.27 13.30
N ILE A 75 -13.56 -5.84 12.40
CA ILE A 75 -12.20 -5.41 12.74
C ILE A 75 -12.29 -4.01 13.33
N GLU A 76 -11.98 -3.87 14.62
CA GLU A 76 -12.09 -2.60 15.35
C GLU A 76 -10.76 -1.83 15.35
N VAL A 77 -9.64 -2.56 15.37
CA VAL A 77 -8.29 -1.99 15.40
C VAL A 77 -7.38 -2.68 14.39
N LEU A 78 -6.38 -1.96 13.87
CA LEU A 78 -5.41 -2.47 12.89
C LEU A 78 -4.62 -3.69 13.38
N THR A 79 -4.47 -3.84 14.70
CA THR A 79 -3.78 -4.96 15.34
C THR A 79 -4.65 -6.21 15.47
N ASP A 80 -5.94 -6.14 15.15
CA ASP A 80 -6.81 -7.30 15.21
C ASP A 80 -6.38 -8.36 14.19
N VAL A 81 -6.13 -9.57 14.69
CA VAL A 81 -5.78 -10.70 13.84
C VAL A 81 -7.06 -11.33 13.30
N ARG A 82 -7.34 -11.09 12.03
CA ARG A 82 -8.51 -11.63 11.29
C ARG A 82 -8.73 -13.13 11.52
N ARG A 83 -7.65 -13.92 11.50
CA ARG A 83 -7.71 -15.38 11.75
C ARG A 83 -8.10 -15.74 13.19
N GLN A 84 -7.69 -14.95 14.18
CA GLN A 84 -8.03 -15.20 15.58
C GLN A 84 -9.53 -14.98 15.83
N ARG A 85 -10.16 -14.02 15.13
CA ARG A 85 -11.63 -13.86 15.17
C ARG A 85 -12.35 -15.14 14.76
N ALA A 86 -11.90 -15.79 13.69
CA ALA A 86 -12.47 -17.07 13.26
C ALA A 86 -12.28 -18.18 14.30
N VAL A 87 -11.13 -18.21 14.98
CA VAL A 87 -10.87 -19.19 16.07
C VAL A 87 -11.80 -18.95 17.25
N ALA A 88 -12.00 -17.69 17.66
CA ALA A 88 -12.93 -17.36 18.75
C ALA A 88 -14.38 -17.77 18.42
N VAL A 89 -14.82 -17.54 17.17
CA VAL A 89 -16.15 -17.99 16.71
C VAL A 89 -16.25 -19.52 16.70
N GLN A 90 -15.20 -20.22 16.30
CA GLN A 90 -15.16 -21.69 16.35
C GLN A 90 -15.26 -22.22 17.78
N LEU A 91 -14.48 -21.66 18.72
CA LEU A 91 -14.51 -22.05 20.14
C LEU A 91 -15.87 -21.78 20.79
N GLY A 92 -16.57 -20.72 20.36
CA GLY A 92 -17.95 -20.42 20.79
C GLY A 92 -19.04 -21.24 20.08
N GLY A 93 -18.69 -22.19 19.21
CA GLY A 93 -19.64 -23.07 18.53
C GLY A 93 -20.37 -22.45 17.32
N GLY A 94 -19.89 -21.32 16.78
CA GLY A 94 -20.48 -20.68 15.61
C GLY A 94 -20.31 -21.51 14.33
N ALA A 95 -21.32 -21.50 13.46
CA ALA A 95 -21.33 -22.24 12.19
C ALA A 95 -20.58 -21.53 11.05
N GLY A 96 -20.32 -20.22 11.18
CA GLY A 96 -19.55 -19.45 10.21
C GLY A 96 -19.40 -17.98 10.58
N MET A 97 -18.66 -17.23 9.76
CA MET A 97 -18.29 -15.84 10.07
C MET A 97 -18.39 -14.92 8.85
N LYS A 98 -19.06 -13.77 9.00
CA LYS A 98 -18.90 -12.62 8.10
C LYS A 98 -18.04 -11.58 8.81
N LEU A 99 -16.83 -11.35 8.32
CA LEU A 99 -15.89 -10.41 8.92
C LEU A 99 -15.92 -9.07 8.17
N ILE A 100 -16.39 -8.03 8.82
CA ILE A 100 -16.37 -6.65 8.31
C ILE A 100 -14.96 -6.10 8.50
N ASP A 101 -14.32 -5.76 7.39
CA ASP A 101 -13.00 -5.14 7.37
C ASP A 101 -13.05 -3.86 6.51
N PRO A 102 -12.97 -2.67 7.13
CA PRO A 102 -13.02 -1.41 6.38
C PRO A 102 -11.79 -1.15 5.52
N ILE A 103 -10.69 -1.88 5.73
CA ILE A 103 -9.37 -1.56 5.20
C ILE A 103 -8.97 -2.52 4.09
N VAL A 104 -9.42 -3.78 4.18
CA VAL A 104 -8.95 -4.84 3.29
C VAL A 104 -10.13 -5.67 2.84
N LYS A 105 -10.69 -5.41 1.64
CA LYS A 105 -11.77 -6.20 1.03
C LYS A 105 -11.29 -7.26 0.01
N GLU A 106 -10.10 -7.12 -0.58
CA GLU A 106 -9.64 -7.95 -1.72
C GLU A 106 -8.43 -8.84 -1.43
N ILE A 107 -8.02 -8.93 -0.16
CA ILE A 107 -7.05 -9.93 0.26
C ILE A 107 -7.84 -11.11 0.82
N GLY A 108 -7.75 -12.25 0.12
CA GLY A 108 -8.30 -13.50 0.60
C GLY A 108 -7.64 -13.94 1.90
N PHE A 109 -8.45 -14.16 2.94
CA PHE A 109 -8.01 -14.79 4.18
C PHE A 109 -8.63 -16.17 4.32
N GLN A 110 -7.85 -17.09 4.84
CA GLN A 110 -8.32 -18.43 5.17
C GLN A 110 -8.68 -18.50 6.64
N PHE A 111 -9.88 -19.01 6.90
CA PHE A 111 -10.47 -19.14 8.23
C PHE A 111 -10.66 -20.61 8.58
N VAL A 112 -10.61 -20.91 9.88
CA VAL A 112 -10.83 -22.26 10.44
C VAL A 112 -12.27 -22.75 10.29
N ILE A 113 -13.20 -21.82 10.10
CA ILE A 113 -14.63 -22.05 9.83
C ILE A 113 -15.02 -21.39 8.50
N PRO A 114 -16.14 -21.77 7.87
CA PRO A 114 -16.67 -21.04 6.72
C PRO A 114 -16.81 -19.55 7.04
N GLY A 115 -16.18 -18.71 6.22
CA GLY A 115 -16.31 -17.29 6.42
C GLY A 115 -15.89 -16.48 5.22
N THR A 116 -16.45 -15.28 5.13
CA THR A 116 -16.15 -14.30 4.10
C THR A 116 -15.78 -12.99 4.76
N LEU A 117 -14.90 -12.26 4.08
CA LEU A 117 -14.61 -10.89 4.45
C LEU A 117 -15.51 -9.97 3.60
N ILE A 118 -16.01 -8.89 4.19
CA ILE A 118 -16.87 -7.89 3.54
C ILE A 118 -16.39 -6.48 3.86
N GLY A 119 -16.56 -5.55 2.92
CA GLY A 119 -16.25 -4.14 3.11
C GLY A 119 -17.36 -3.38 3.83
N GLN A 120 -17.19 -2.06 3.94
CA GLN A 120 -18.17 -1.19 4.60
C GLN A 120 -19.49 -1.07 3.83
N GLU A 121 -19.46 -1.05 2.50
CA GLU A 121 -20.67 -0.95 1.68
C GLU A 121 -21.53 -2.22 1.82
N GLU A 122 -20.91 -3.40 1.70
CA GLU A 122 -21.61 -4.67 1.90
C GLU A 122 -22.06 -4.85 3.36
N ALA A 123 -21.33 -4.28 4.32
CA ALA A 123 -21.74 -4.27 5.72
C ALA A 123 -23.03 -3.46 5.94
N GLN A 124 -23.17 -2.29 5.29
CA GLN A 124 -24.40 -1.48 5.35
C GLN A 124 -25.59 -2.23 4.74
N GLN A 125 -25.39 -2.89 3.59
CA GLN A 125 -26.41 -3.72 2.96
C GLN A 125 -26.81 -4.89 3.88
N LEU A 126 -25.84 -5.56 4.50
CA LEU A 126 -26.07 -6.64 5.45
C LEU A 126 -26.85 -6.14 6.67
N GLN A 127 -26.54 -4.95 7.17
CA GLN A 127 -27.22 -4.35 8.31
C GLN A 127 -28.69 -4.03 7.98
N ALA A 128 -28.96 -3.45 6.81
CA ALA A 128 -30.32 -3.20 6.32
C ALA A 128 -31.12 -4.50 6.16
N TYR A 129 -30.48 -5.56 5.65
CA TYR A 129 -31.10 -6.89 5.54
C TYR A 129 -31.45 -7.48 6.91
N MET A 130 -30.56 -7.39 7.90
CA MET A 130 -30.80 -7.94 9.25
C MET A 130 -31.93 -7.20 9.99
N GLN A 131 -32.16 -5.93 9.69
CA GLN A 131 -33.26 -5.15 10.30
C GLN A 131 -34.63 -5.53 9.73
N THR A 132 -34.70 -5.99 8.48
CA THR A 132 -35.95 -6.27 7.77
C THR A 132 -36.40 -7.73 7.87
N GLN A 133 -35.49 -8.69 8.05
CA GLN A 133 -35.82 -10.13 8.10
C GLN A 133 -35.32 -10.82 9.37
N ARG A 134 -36.22 -11.01 10.36
CA ARG A 134 -35.90 -11.61 11.67
C ARG A 134 -35.73 -13.15 11.68
N THR A 135 -36.10 -13.88 10.61
CA THR A 135 -36.30 -15.34 10.70
C THR A 135 -35.79 -16.19 9.52
N LYS A 136 -35.08 -15.65 8.52
CA LYS A 136 -34.59 -16.48 7.40
C LYS A 136 -33.14 -16.94 7.58
N HIS A 137 -32.94 -18.24 7.36
CA HIS A 137 -31.63 -18.89 7.26
C HIS A 137 -30.84 -18.27 6.10
N THR A 138 -29.66 -17.73 6.39
CA THR A 138 -28.69 -17.37 5.35
C THR A 138 -27.78 -18.57 5.12
N SER A 139 -27.75 -19.09 3.91
CA SER A 139 -26.82 -20.14 3.51
C SER A 139 -25.55 -19.51 2.93
N PHE A 140 -24.38 -20.06 3.28
CA PHE A 140 -23.19 -19.82 2.47
C PHE A 140 -23.29 -20.70 1.22
N THR A 141 -23.41 -20.09 0.05
CA THR A 141 -23.09 -20.80 -1.19
C THR A 141 -21.58 -20.79 -1.32
N ILE A 142 -20.94 -21.96 -1.27
CA ILE A 142 -19.52 -22.10 -1.65
C ILE A 142 -19.48 -21.98 -3.18
N GLY A 143 -19.49 -20.74 -3.65
CA GLY A 143 -19.15 -20.43 -5.02
C GLY A 143 -17.64 -20.23 -5.09
N ILE A 144 -16.93 -21.10 -5.79
CA ILE A 144 -15.73 -20.63 -6.47
C ILE A 144 -16.27 -19.71 -7.55
N GLN A 145 -16.39 -18.42 -7.25
CA GLN A 145 -16.53 -17.44 -8.31
C GLN A 145 -15.14 -17.32 -8.94
N LEU A 146 -14.78 -18.34 -9.72
CA LEU A 146 -14.00 -18.11 -10.91
C LEU A 146 -14.92 -17.25 -11.75
N GLN A 147 -14.85 -15.94 -11.53
CA GLN A 147 -15.10 -15.03 -12.64
C GLN A 147 -14.30 -15.64 -13.78
N GLU A 148 -14.95 -15.97 -14.90
CA GLU A 148 -14.28 -16.48 -16.08
C GLU A 148 -13.24 -15.44 -16.51
N LEU A 149 -12.06 -15.51 -15.90
CA LEU A 149 -10.89 -14.74 -16.24
C LEU A 149 -10.24 -15.46 -17.42
N LEU A 150 -11.02 -15.62 -18.49
CA LEU A 150 -10.56 -15.78 -19.86
C LEU A 150 -9.93 -14.46 -20.34
N HIS A 151 -9.15 -13.82 -19.50
CA HIS A 151 -8.33 -12.66 -19.80
C HIS A 151 -7.08 -12.83 -18.95
N THR A 152 -6.00 -13.23 -19.62
CA THR A 152 -4.60 -13.22 -19.17
C THR A 152 -4.39 -12.58 -17.80
N GLU A 153 -4.26 -13.42 -16.77
CA GLU A 153 -3.84 -13.08 -15.39
C GLU A 153 -4.10 -11.62 -14.96
N SER A 154 -5.37 -11.28 -14.75
CA SER A 154 -5.79 -10.00 -14.19
C SER A 154 -6.38 -10.19 -12.81
N PHE A 155 -5.56 -10.06 -11.76
CA PHE A 155 -6.08 -9.71 -10.44
C PHE A 155 -6.47 -8.23 -10.46
N GLU A 156 -7.74 -7.95 -10.17
CA GLU A 156 -8.41 -6.68 -10.44
C GLU A 156 -7.91 -5.47 -9.64
N HIS A 157 -7.06 -5.62 -8.61
CA HIS A 157 -6.44 -4.45 -7.96
C HIS A 157 -4.97 -4.64 -7.61
N LYS A 158 -4.19 -3.67 -8.08
CA LYS A 158 -2.76 -3.49 -7.78
C LYS A 158 -2.65 -2.81 -6.43
N THR A 159 -2.24 -3.56 -5.42
CA THR A 159 -2.00 -3.02 -4.07
C THR A 159 -0.57 -2.55 -3.98
N CYS A 160 -0.34 -1.27 -3.73
CA CYS A 160 1.03 -0.77 -3.53
C CYS A 160 1.11 0.09 -2.26
N THR A 161 1.99 -0.27 -1.31
CA THR A 161 2.07 0.38 0.02
C THR A 161 3.26 1.33 0.14
N LYS A 162 3.10 2.40 0.94
CA LYS A 162 4.07 3.49 1.11
C LYS A 162 5.46 3.00 1.57
N SER A 163 6.51 3.65 1.07
CA SER A 163 7.90 3.48 1.51
C SER A 163 8.59 4.85 1.62
N ASP A 164 9.01 5.23 2.82
CA ASP A 164 9.69 6.52 3.10
C ASP A 164 11.21 6.46 2.93
N ARG A 165 11.73 5.76 1.91
CA ARG A 165 13.18 5.63 1.70
C ARG A 165 13.61 6.01 0.28
N VAL A 166 14.68 6.80 0.24
CA VAL A 166 15.24 7.57 -0.89
C VAL A 166 15.63 6.73 -2.12
N PHE A 167 15.78 5.41 -2.00
CA PHE A 167 16.28 4.58 -3.11
C PHE A 167 15.24 3.61 -3.68
N PHE A 168 14.93 3.84 -4.95
CA PHE A 168 14.19 2.96 -5.85
C PHE A 168 14.93 1.62 -6.12
N PRO A 169 14.23 0.50 -6.29
CA PRO A 169 12.96 0.14 -5.71
C PRO A 169 13.13 -1.09 -4.80
N ARG A 170 12.51 -1.06 -3.63
CA ARG A 170 11.77 -2.25 -3.23
C ARG A 170 10.41 -2.09 -3.91
N THR A 171 10.18 -2.84 -4.97
CA THR A 171 8.85 -2.98 -5.59
C THR A 171 7.89 -3.45 -4.50
N LYS A 172 6.94 -2.62 -4.08
CA LYS A 172 5.88 -2.98 -3.14
C LYS A 172 4.53 -3.07 -3.86
N CYS A 173 4.49 -3.49 -5.12
CA CYS A 173 3.22 -3.93 -5.71
C CYS A 173 3.04 -5.42 -5.51
N TYR A 174 1.90 -5.75 -4.93
CA TYR A 174 1.51 -7.11 -4.63
C TYR A 174 0.44 -7.55 -5.61
N TYR A 175 0.45 -8.85 -5.87
CA TYR A 175 -0.71 -9.57 -6.37
C TYR A 175 -1.26 -10.30 -5.14
N SER A 176 -2.58 -10.28 -4.97
CA SER A 176 -3.26 -11.07 -3.95
C SER A 176 -3.61 -12.45 -4.53
N GLY A 177 -3.66 -13.47 -3.69
CA GLY A 177 -4.26 -14.75 -4.07
C GLY A 177 -3.35 -15.73 -4.85
N TYR A 178 -2.07 -15.86 -4.49
CA TYR A 178 -1.19 -16.85 -5.13
C TYR A 178 -1.48 -18.27 -4.66
N TYR A 179 -1.82 -19.15 -5.60
CA TYR A 179 -1.95 -20.60 -5.37
C TYR A 179 -0.57 -21.28 -5.50
N GLN A 180 -0.05 -21.81 -4.39
CA GLN A 180 1.27 -22.45 -4.36
C GLN A 180 1.24 -23.76 -3.57
N ALA A 181 2.22 -24.62 -3.81
CA ALA A 181 2.38 -25.85 -3.05
C ALA A 181 2.51 -25.57 -1.55
N TRP A 182 1.95 -26.44 -0.73
CA TRP A 182 1.96 -26.33 0.73
C TRP A 182 2.20 -27.69 1.37
N SER A 183 2.86 -27.68 2.51
CA SER A 183 3.14 -28.91 3.24
C SER A 183 1.83 -29.47 3.84
N PRO A 184 1.47 -30.74 3.56
CA PRO A 184 0.23 -31.34 4.08
C PRO A 184 0.20 -31.48 5.61
N VAL A 185 1.37 -31.41 6.27
CA VAL A 185 1.48 -31.42 7.73
C VAL A 185 1.43 -30.02 8.35
N SER A 186 1.52 -28.97 7.54
CA SER A 186 1.42 -27.59 8.00
C SER A 186 -0.05 -27.19 8.16
N THR A 187 -0.50 -27.14 9.42
CA THR A 187 -1.86 -26.71 9.79
C THR A 187 -1.97 -25.19 9.97
N VAL A 188 -0.83 -24.51 10.11
CA VAL A 188 -0.73 -23.04 10.25
C VAL A 188 -0.78 -22.39 8.87
N GLY A 189 -1.76 -21.51 8.65
CA GLY A 189 -2.01 -20.87 7.35
C GLY A 189 -3.30 -21.35 6.70
N PRO A 190 -3.44 -22.66 6.36
CA PRO A 190 -4.64 -23.28 5.78
C PRO A 190 -5.91 -23.30 6.65
N GLY A 191 -5.91 -22.58 7.78
CA GLY A 191 -7.00 -22.65 8.75
C GLY A 191 -7.18 -24.03 9.36
N GLY A 192 -6.09 -24.71 9.75
CA GLY A 192 -6.15 -26.03 10.39
C GLY A 192 -6.32 -27.22 9.44
N ARG A 193 -6.36 -26.97 8.13
CA ARG A 193 -6.57 -28.00 7.10
C ARG A 193 -5.24 -28.60 6.64
N ARG A 194 -5.27 -29.89 6.28
CA ARG A 194 -4.18 -30.55 5.56
C ARG A 194 -4.41 -30.36 4.07
N VAL A 195 -3.55 -29.60 3.41
CA VAL A 195 -3.70 -29.25 1.99
C VAL A 195 -2.36 -29.41 1.27
N ASN A 196 -2.41 -29.84 0.02
CA ASN A 196 -1.23 -29.89 -0.85
C ASN A 196 -0.91 -28.52 -1.47
N TYR A 197 -1.88 -27.60 -1.46
CA TYR A 197 -1.76 -26.27 -2.02
C TYR A 197 -2.47 -25.26 -1.15
N ASN A 198 -1.94 -24.04 -1.14
CA ASN A 198 -2.43 -22.96 -0.32
C ASN A 198 -2.48 -21.65 -1.11
N ILE A 199 -3.44 -20.78 -0.77
CA ILE A 199 -3.60 -19.45 -1.35
C ILE A 199 -3.15 -18.42 -0.32
N ILE A 200 -2.08 -17.71 -0.63
CA ILE A 200 -1.50 -16.70 0.26
C ILE A 200 -1.09 -15.44 -0.51
N SER A 201 -0.96 -14.33 0.21
CA SER A 201 -0.63 -13.02 -0.35
C SER A 201 0.57 -12.43 0.39
N GLY A 202 1.41 -11.68 -0.32
CA GLY A 202 2.55 -10.98 0.29
C GLY A 202 3.73 -10.79 -0.67
N THR A 203 4.69 -9.93 -0.30
CA THR A 203 5.91 -9.67 -1.10
C THR A 203 6.75 -10.93 -1.23
N SER A 204 6.65 -11.82 -0.25
CA SER A 204 7.26 -13.14 -0.28
C SER A 204 6.77 -13.99 -1.45
N MET A 205 5.58 -13.73 -2.00
CA MET A 205 5.04 -14.39 -3.19
C MET A 205 5.39 -13.64 -4.47
N SER A 206 5.50 -12.31 -4.43
CA SER A 206 6.01 -11.53 -5.59
C SER A 206 7.50 -11.81 -5.85
N CYS A 207 8.32 -12.01 -4.80
CA CYS A 207 9.76 -12.28 -4.91
C CYS A 207 10.11 -13.46 -5.84
N PRO A 208 9.55 -14.68 -5.65
CA PRO A 208 9.86 -15.82 -6.52
C PRO A 208 9.43 -15.59 -7.97
N ASN A 209 8.38 -14.78 -8.23
CA ASN A 209 8.02 -14.39 -9.59
C ASN A 209 9.11 -13.55 -10.26
N VAL A 210 9.66 -12.55 -9.56
CA VAL A 210 10.79 -11.75 -10.08
C VAL A 210 12.03 -12.63 -10.28
N SER A 211 12.29 -13.55 -9.34
CA SER A 211 13.40 -14.50 -9.43
C SER A 211 13.26 -15.43 -10.64
N ALA A 212 12.05 -15.91 -10.95
CA ALA A 212 11.78 -16.72 -12.14
C ALA A 212 12.08 -15.93 -13.42
N VAL A 213 11.63 -14.67 -13.50
CA VAL A 213 11.96 -13.80 -14.65
C VAL A 213 13.46 -13.59 -14.77
N ALA A 214 14.16 -13.32 -13.66
CA ALA A 214 15.62 -13.18 -13.67
C ALA A 214 16.32 -14.47 -14.13
N ALA A 215 15.84 -15.65 -13.72
CA ALA A 215 16.37 -16.93 -14.17
C ALA A 215 16.16 -17.16 -15.67
N ILE A 216 14.97 -16.81 -16.20
CA ILE A 216 14.66 -16.86 -17.64
C ILE A 216 15.58 -15.89 -18.41
N LEU A 217 15.80 -14.68 -17.91
CA LEU A 217 16.74 -13.74 -18.52
C LEU A 217 18.16 -14.30 -18.51
N LYS A 218 18.59 -14.92 -17.41
CA LYS A 218 19.93 -15.52 -17.30
C LYS A 218 20.12 -16.69 -18.27
N SER A 219 19.09 -17.50 -18.51
CA SER A 219 19.17 -18.61 -19.47
C SER A 219 19.28 -18.12 -20.92
N HIS A 220 18.56 -17.06 -21.29
CA HIS A 220 18.63 -16.47 -22.63
C HIS A 220 19.84 -15.55 -22.82
N ARG A 221 20.36 -14.96 -21.74
CA ARG A 221 21.50 -14.04 -21.73
C ARG A 221 22.54 -14.46 -20.66
N PRO A 222 23.28 -15.56 -20.87
CA PRO A 222 24.22 -16.07 -19.87
C PRO A 222 25.32 -15.09 -19.46
N SER A 223 25.71 -14.16 -20.36
CA SER A 223 26.73 -13.14 -20.10
C SER A 223 26.22 -11.92 -19.31
N TRP A 224 24.91 -11.78 -19.11
CA TRP A 224 24.36 -10.64 -18.38
C TRP A 224 24.73 -10.70 -16.89
N SER A 225 25.13 -9.54 -16.37
CA SER A 225 25.35 -9.31 -14.95
C SER A 225 24.00 -9.18 -14.23
N PRO A 226 23.97 -9.31 -12.89
CA PRO A 226 22.76 -9.01 -12.10
C PRO A 226 22.21 -7.60 -12.38
N ALA A 227 23.10 -6.60 -12.55
CA ALA A 227 22.72 -5.24 -12.91
C ALA A 227 22.02 -5.16 -14.28
N ALA A 228 22.53 -5.86 -15.28
CA ALA A 228 21.94 -5.92 -16.62
C ALA A 228 20.52 -6.52 -16.60
N MET A 229 20.34 -7.66 -15.91
CA MET A 229 19.02 -8.29 -15.77
C MET A 229 18.04 -7.39 -15.01
N LYS A 230 18.51 -6.80 -13.91
CA LYS A 230 17.72 -5.84 -13.13
C LYS A 230 17.29 -4.64 -13.96
N SER A 231 18.21 -4.09 -14.76
CA SER A 231 17.89 -3.00 -15.67
C SER A 231 16.82 -3.41 -16.66
N ALA A 232 16.95 -4.56 -17.32
CA ALA A 232 15.97 -5.02 -18.29
C ALA A 232 14.56 -5.14 -17.66
N ILE A 233 14.45 -5.78 -16.50
CA ILE A 233 13.20 -5.92 -15.76
C ILE A 233 12.59 -4.56 -15.41
N MET A 234 13.42 -3.62 -14.96
CA MET A 234 12.96 -2.31 -14.51
C MET A 234 12.55 -1.40 -15.67
N THR A 235 13.34 -1.34 -16.75
CA THR A 235 13.11 -0.37 -17.83
C THR A 235 11.96 -0.75 -18.76
N THR A 236 11.57 -2.03 -18.77
CA THR A 236 10.44 -2.55 -19.55
C THR A 236 9.17 -2.70 -18.72
N ALA A 237 9.20 -2.30 -17.44
CA ALA A 237 8.05 -2.37 -16.55
C ALA A 237 6.90 -1.47 -17.02
N ILE A 238 5.67 -1.92 -16.79
CA ILE A 238 4.44 -1.26 -17.20
C ILE A 238 3.84 -0.50 -16.02
N VAL A 239 3.50 0.77 -16.22
CA VAL A 239 2.86 1.64 -15.22
C VAL A 239 1.35 1.81 -15.41
N MET A 240 0.79 1.12 -16.40
CA MET A 240 -0.64 1.08 -16.68
C MET A 240 -1.26 -0.22 -16.14
N ASP A 241 -2.51 -0.15 -15.69
CA ASP A 241 -3.34 -1.31 -15.40
C ASP A 241 -4.08 -1.84 -16.64
N ASN A 242 -4.83 -2.91 -16.45
CA ASN A 242 -5.65 -3.55 -17.47
C ASN A 242 -6.77 -2.61 -17.99
N THR A 243 -7.17 -1.59 -17.22
CA THR A 243 -8.10 -0.54 -17.64
C THR A 243 -7.41 0.61 -18.39
N ARG A 244 -6.10 0.50 -18.63
CA ARG A 244 -5.25 1.53 -19.24
C ARG A 244 -5.19 2.83 -18.42
N LYS A 245 -5.37 2.74 -17.11
CA LYS A 245 -5.12 3.83 -16.16
C LYS A 245 -3.77 3.63 -15.48
N LEU A 246 -3.22 4.70 -14.92
CA LEU A 246 -2.03 4.59 -14.08
C LEU A 246 -2.34 3.69 -12.87
N ILE A 247 -1.36 2.89 -12.46
CA ILE A 247 -1.49 2.01 -11.29
C ILE A 247 -1.97 2.83 -10.09
N GLY A 248 -3.11 2.40 -9.51
CA GLY A 248 -3.68 2.97 -8.29
C GLY A 248 -3.11 2.34 -7.02
N ARG A 249 -3.39 2.98 -5.89
CA ARG A 249 -3.11 2.51 -4.53
C ARG A 249 -4.39 2.02 -3.91
N TYR A 250 -4.47 0.72 -3.70
CA TYR A 250 -5.52 0.12 -2.89
C TYR A 250 -5.20 0.23 -1.37
N PRO A 251 -6.22 0.42 -0.50
CA PRO A 251 -7.65 0.52 -0.78
C PRO A 251 -8.13 1.96 -1.11
N SER A 252 -7.21 2.93 -1.14
CA SER A 252 -7.56 4.35 -1.23
C SER A 252 -7.98 4.85 -2.62
N ASP A 253 -7.81 4.02 -3.66
CA ASP A 253 -7.90 4.35 -5.09
C ASP A 253 -7.17 5.63 -5.55
N THR A 254 -6.22 6.09 -4.73
CA THR A 254 -5.33 7.21 -5.07
C THR A 254 -4.28 6.75 -6.08
N GLN A 255 -3.71 7.68 -6.85
CA GLN A 255 -2.64 7.32 -7.78
C GLN A 255 -1.41 6.77 -7.01
N ALA A 256 -0.91 5.61 -7.42
CA ALA A 256 0.32 5.07 -6.88
C ALA A 256 1.53 5.80 -7.47
N THR A 257 2.59 5.83 -6.68
CA THR A 257 3.85 6.48 -7.03
C THR A 257 4.92 5.43 -7.27
N PRO A 258 6.04 5.82 -7.91
CA PRO A 258 7.24 5.01 -7.96
C PRO A 258 7.72 4.49 -6.58
N PHE A 259 7.38 5.12 -5.44
CA PHE A 259 7.72 4.55 -4.12
C PHE A 259 6.86 3.37 -3.72
N ASP A 260 5.68 3.23 -4.31
CA ASP A 260 4.82 2.08 -4.10
C ASP A 260 5.20 0.94 -5.07
N PHE A 261 5.48 1.27 -6.34
CA PHE A 261 5.65 0.26 -7.40
C PHE A 261 7.03 0.17 -8.06
N GLY A 262 7.98 1.00 -7.63
CA GLY A 262 9.27 1.10 -8.30
C GLY A 262 9.14 1.58 -9.75
N SER A 263 9.63 0.78 -10.69
CA SER A 263 9.50 1.09 -12.13
C SER A 263 8.15 0.68 -12.73
N GLY A 264 7.37 -0.15 -12.02
CA GLY A 264 6.06 -0.61 -12.45
C GLY A 264 5.91 -2.13 -12.32
N HIS A 265 4.88 -2.65 -12.98
CA HIS A 265 4.60 -4.07 -13.09
C HIS A 265 5.54 -4.74 -14.08
N ILE A 266 6.10 -5.90 -13.73
CA ILE A 266 7.07 -6.59 -14.59
C ILE A 266 6.41 -7.02 -15.90
N ASN A 267 7.15 -6.88 -16.99
CA ASN A 267 6.80 -7.44 -18.29
C ASN A 267 7.92 -8.39 -18.73
N PRO A 268 7.78 -9.71 -18.49
CA PRO A 268 8.84 -10.68 -18.76
C PRO A 268 9.22 -10.75 -20.24
N LEU A 269 8.23 -10.67 -21.15
CA LEU A 269 8.46 -10.73 -22.59
C LEU A 269 9.27 -9.53 -23.09
N ALA A 270 8.92 -8.32 -22.66
CA ALA A 270 9.69 -7.14 -23.02
C ALA A 270 11.10 -7.15 -22.41
N ALA A 271 11.27 -7.71 -21.20
CA ALA A 271 12.57 -7.78 -20.54
C ALA A 271 13.59 -8.68 -21.26
N LEU A 272 13.15 -9.63 -22.11
CA LEU A 272 14.05 -10.45 -22.94
C LEU A 272 14.81 -9.63 -24.00
N ASN A 273 14.20 -8.54 -24.44
CA ASN A 273 14.75 -7.62 -25.43
C ASN A 273 14.47 -6.16 -25.02
N PRO A 274 15.20 -5.63 -24.02
CA PRO A 274 14.94 -4.31 -23.48
C PRO A 274 15.49 -3.18 -24.37
N GLY A 275 16.31 -3.49 -25.37
CA GLY A 275 16.97 -2.52 -26.24
C GLY A 275 18.15 -1.81 -25.57
N LEU A 276 17.94 -1.14 -24.44
CA LEU A 276 19.00 -0.49 -23.66
C LEU A 276 19.00 -0.99 -22.21
N ILE A 277 20.19 -1.12 -21.63
CA ILE A 277 20.37 -1.47 -20.22
C ILE A 277 21.35 -0.52 -19.52
N TYR A 278 21.10 -0.28 -18.23
CA TYR A 278 22.01 0.38 -17.31
C TYR A 278 22.89 -0.67 -16.64
N ARG A 279 24.20 -0.51 -16.74
CA ARG A 279 25.17 -1.43 -16.13
C ARG A 279 25.90 -0.73 -15.00
N PHE A 280 26.12 -1.46 -13.92
CA PHE A 280 26.99 -1.08 -12.82
C PHE A 280 27.65 -2.34 -12.26
N ASP A 281 28.78 -2.17 -11.59
CA ASP A 281 29.51 -3.24 -10.90
C ASP A 281 29.67 -2.95 -9.39
N SER A 282 30.49 -3.76 -8.71
CA SER A 282 30.73 -3.61 -7.28
C SER A 282 31.43 -2.30 -6.92
N THR A 283 32.28 -1.76 -7.80
CA THR A 283 32.96 -0.47 -7.56
C THR A 283 31.97 0.68 -7.60
N ASP A 284 31.03 0.67 -8.55
CA ASP A 284 29.94 1.66 -8.59
C ASP A 284 29.06 1.62 -7.33
N VAL A 285 28.79 0.43 -6.80
CA VAL A 285 28.03 0.26 -5.55
C VAL A 285 28.80 0.80 -4.35
N ILE A 286 30.12 0.55 -4.28
CA ILE A 286 30.97 1.09 -3.21
C ILE A 286 31.02 2.61 -3.29
N ASP A 287 31.25 3.18 -4.48
CA ASP A 287 31.25 4.63 -4.70
C ASP A 287 29.92 5.26 -4.27
N PHE A 288 28.81 4.60 -4.61
CA PHE A 288 27.49 4.99 -4.16
C PHE A 288 27.34 4.94 -2.63
N LEU A 289 27.76 3.86 -1.97
CA LEU A 289 27.72 3.76 -0.51
C LEU A 289 28.58 4.84 0.17
N CYS A 290 29.75 5.13 -0.40
CA CYS A 290 30.61 6.22 0.04
C CYS A 290 29.95 7.58 -0.08
N SER A 291 29.22 7.84 -1.18
CA SER A 291 28.51 9.10 -1.40
C SER A 291 27.41 9.37 -0.37
N ILE A 292 26.89 8.33 0.30
CA ILE A 292 25.87 8.44 1.35
C ILE A 292 26.47 8.31 2.77
N GLY A 293 27.80 8.34 2.90
CA GLY A 293 28.50 8.38 4.18
C GLY A 293 28.81 7.02 4.80
N ALA A 294 28.92 5.95 4.00
CA ALA A 294 29.35 4.64 4.51
C ALA A 294 30.76 4.72 5.12
N SER A 295 30.93 4.16 6.33
CA SER A 295 32.22 4.11 6.99
C SER A 295 33.09 2.95 6.49
N PRO A 296 34.43 3.02 6.60
CA PRO A 296 35.31 1.91 6.24
C PRO A 296 34.96 0.60 6.98
N ALA A 297 34.46 0.70 8.22
CA ALA A 297 34.01 -0.47 8.98
C ALA A 297 32.77 -1.13 8.35
N GLN A 298 31.79 -0.33 7.92
CA GLN A 298 30.60 -0.83 7.22
C GLN A 298 30.97 -1.45 5.87
N LEU A 299 31.87 -0.82 5.12
CA LEU A 299 32.35 -1.36 3.86
C LEU A 299 33.10 -2.67 4.06
N LYS A 300 33.96 -2.79 5.08
CA LYS A 300 34.65 -4.03 5.42
C LYS A 300 33.70 -5.18 5.75
N ILE A 301 32.59 -4.90 6.45
CA ILE A 301 31.55 -5.91 6.72
C ILE A 301 30.91 -6.41 5.41
N LEU A 302 30.70 -5.53 4.44
CA LEU A 302 30.05 -5.86 3.17
C LEU A 302 31.00 -6.54 2.16
N THR A 303 32.23 -6.07 2.05
CA THR A 303 33.20 -6.54 1.06
C THR A 303 34.13 -7.64 1.58
N GLY A 304 34.18 -7.83 2.91
CA GLY A 304 35.13 -8.71 3.59
C GLY A 304 36.56 -8.16 3.64
N GLN A 305 36.83 -7.01 3.02
CA GLN A 305 38.17 -6.41 2.93
C GLN A 305 38.13 -4.93 3.33
N THR A 306 39.21 -4.44 3.92
CA THR A 306 39.32 -3.02 4.26
C THR A 306 39.26 -2.19 2.98
N THR A 307 38.16 -1.45 2.81
CA THR A 307 37.87 -0.64 1.62
C THR A 307 37.72 0.81 2.03
N TYR A 308 38.34 1.72 1.30
CA TYR A 308 38.30 3.15 1.57
C TYR A 308 37.59 3.88 0.45
N CYS A 309 36.84 4.93 0.82
CA CYS A 309 36.15 5.78 -0.13
C CYS A 309 37.13 6.68 -0.88
N GLN A 310 36.84 6.91 -2.16
CA GLN A 310 37.55 7.93 -2.93
C GLN A 310 37.28 9.32 -2.35
N ASN A 311 38.27 10.21 -2.47
CA ASN A 311 38.15 11.62 -2.11
C ASN A 311 38.59 12.48 -3.30
N PRO A 312 37.71 13.30 -3.90
CA PRO A 312 36.30 13.50 -3.52
C PRO A 312 35.42 12.28 -3.83
N THR A 313 34.31 12.13 -3.10
CA THR A 313 33.31 11.11 -3.39
C THR A 313 32.51 11.46 -4.64
N LYS A 314 32.06 10.44 -5.38
CA LYS A 314 31.11 10.62 -6.49
C LYS A 314 29.76 11.06 -5.95
N GLN A 315 28.98 11.74 -6.79
CA GLN A 315 27.62 12.13 -6.44
C GLN A 315 26.70 10.90 -6.39
N SER A 316 25.87 10.81 -5.34
CA SER A 316 24.96 9.66 -5.16
C SER A 316 23.95 9.50 -6.29
N SER A 317 23.53 10.62 -6.90
CA SER A 317 22.61 10.62 -8.04
C SER A 317 23.23 10.06 -9.31
N ASP A 318 24.56 10.01 -9.44
CA ASP A 318 25.28 9.51 -10.62
C ASP A 318 25.44 7.98 -10.64
N PHE A 319 25.00 7.28 -9.59
CA PHE A 319 24.96 5.83 -9.60
C PHE A 319 24.16 5.34 -10.81
N ASN A 320 24.79 4.53 -11.68
CA ASN A 320 24.27 4.19 -13.01
C ASN A 320 23.13 3.18 -12.95
N TYR A 321 22.01 3.62 -12.42
CA TYR A 321 20.89 2.80 -12.02
C TYR A 321 19.64 3.17 -12.85
N PRO A 322 18.77 2.19 -13.19
CA PRO A 322 17.61 2.37 -14.10
C PRO A 322 16.46 3.22 -13.53
N SER A 323 16.69 3.97 -12.45
CA SER A 323 15.79 4.96 -11.86
C SER A 323 16.61 6.11 -11.29
N ILE A 324 15.99 7.29 -11.20
CA ILE A 324 16.69 8.52 -10.83
C ILE A 324 16.04 9.12 -9.59
N GLY A 325 16.77 9.13 -8.47
CA GLY A 325 16.31 9.74 -7.22
C GLY A 325 17.25 10.87 -6.82
N VAL A 326 16.68 12.00 -6.40
CA VAL A 326 17.45 13.14 -5.87
C VAL A 326 16.78 13.60 -4.58
N SER A 327 17.32 13.21 -3.42
CA SER A 327 16.68 13.50 -2.12
C SER A 327 16.86 14.92 -1.61
N ASN A 328 17.95 15.58 -2.00
CA ASN A 328 18.35 16.89 -1.48
C ASN A 328 18.68 17.82 -2.64
N MET A 329 17.69 18.14 -3.46
CA MET A 329 17.88 19.07 -4.57
C MET A 329 17.84 20.50 -4.05
N LYS A 330 18.98 21.19 -4.11
CA LYS A 330 19.15 22.60 -3.81
C LYS A 330 19.66 23.28 -5.07
N GLY A 331 18.79 24.02 -5.74
CA GLY A 331 19.12 24.54 -7.06
C GLY A 331 19.16 23.47 -8.15
N SER A 332 19.73 23.86 -9.29
CA SER A 332 19.87 22.96 -10.44
C SER A 332 20.93 21.90 -10.19
N ILE A 333 20.66 20.68 -10.65
CA ILE A 333 21.54 19.52 -10.48
C ILE A 333 21.65 18.77 -11.80
N GLN A 334 22.87 18.29 -12.06
CA GLN A 334 23.17 17.47 -13.22
C GLN A 334 23.34 16.02 -12.77
N VAL A 335 22.81 15.09 -13.55
CA VAL A 335 22.91 13.66 -13.29
C VAL A 335 23.37 12.95 -14.55
N TYR A 336 24.34 12.06 -14.42
CA TYR A 336 24.92 11.33 -15.53
C TYR A 336 24.47 9.87 -15.55
N ARG A 337 24.18 9.36 -16.75
CA ARG A 337 23.83 7.95 -16.96
C ARG A 337 24.54 7.41 -18.18
N THR A 338 24.81 6.10 -18.15
CA THR A 338 25.37 5.37 -19.28
C THR A 338 24.51 4.16 -19.57
N VAL A 339 24.10 4.02 -20.82
CA VAL A 339 23.32 2.88 -21.30
C VAL A 339 24.13 2.07 -22.30
N THR A 340 24.00 0.75 -22.23
CA THR A 340 24.57 -0.18 -23.19
C THR A 340 23.47 -0.67 -24.13
N TYR A 341 23.74 -0.65 -25.43
CA TYR A 341 22.80 -1.13 -26.45
C TYR A 341 22.83 -2.66 -26.59
N TYR A 342 21.64 -3.26 -26.55
CA TYR A 342 21.37 -4.69 -26.75
C TYR A 342 20.24 -4.85 -27.75
N GLY A 343 20.54 -4.59 -29.02
CA GLY A 343 19.63 -4.81 -30.14
C GLY A 343 20.40 -5.20 -31.40
N THR A 344 19.68 -5.36 -32.51
CA THR A 344 20.23 -5.76 -33.80
C THR A 344 20.32 -4.58 -34.75
N GLY A 345 21.49 -4.36 -35.34
CA GLY A 345 21.72 -3.32 -36.34
C GLY A 345 21.72 -1.89 -35.79
N PRO A 346 21.95 -0.90 -36.67
CA PRO A 346 21.96 0.51 -36.31
C PRO A 346 20.59 1.02 -35.88
N THR A 347 20.54 1.85 -34.85
CA THR A 347 19.30 2.45 -34.35
C THR A 347 19.58 3.79 -33.69
N ALA A 348 18.54 4.61 -33.56
CA ALA A 348 18.59 5.83 -32.76
C ALA A 348 17.44 5.85 -31.75
N TYR A 349 17.75 6.16 -30.50
CA TYR A 349 16.78 6.36 -29.44
C TYR A 349 16.57 7.85 -29.22
N VAL A 350 15.32 8.30 -29.22
CA VAL A 350 14.91 9.66 -28.88
C VAL A 350 14.38 9.67 -27.46
N VAL A 351 14.76 10.69 -26.69
CA VAL A 351 14.31 10.85 -25.31
C VAL A 351 13.00 11.60 -25.22
N LYS A 352 12.15 11.17 -24.28
CA LYS A 352 11.01 11.93 -23.79
C LYS A 352 11.10 12.02 -22.28
N ALA A 353 10.98 13.23 -21.74
CA ALA A 353 10.84 13.46 -20.31
C ALA A 353 9.37 13.77 -19.98
N ASP A 354 8.85 13.11 -18.95
CA ASP A 354 7.63 13.47 -18.27
C ASP A 354 8.06 14.21 -16.99
N ASP A 355 7.99 15.54 -17.02
CA ASP A 355 8.53 16.41 -15.98
C ASP A 355 7.85 16.18 -14.62
N PRO A 356 8.62 15.98 -13.53
CA PRO A 356 8.06 16.00 -12.18
C PRO A 356 7.44 17.37 -11.88
N ALA A 357 6.36 17.39 -11.09
CA ALA A 357 5.68 18.64 -10.72
C ALA A 357 6.67 19.67 -10.13
N GLY A 358 6.76 20.85 -10.76
CA GLY A 358 7.66 21.92 -10.31
C GLY A 358 9.14 21.73 -10.64
N VAL A 359 9.51 20.75 -11.48
CA VAL A 359 10.89 20.52 -11.93
C VAL A 359 10.92 20.32 -13.44
N GLN A 360 11.70 21.13 -14.14
CA GLN A 360 11.97 20.94 -15.57
C GLN A 360 13.12 19.95 -15.76
N VAL A 361 12.95 18.97 -16.65
CA VAL A 361 13.98 17.97 -16.97
C VAL A 361 14.43 18.17 -18.42
N THR A 362 15.74 18.36 -18.61
CA THR A 362 16.35 18.44 -19.95
C THR A 362 17.42 17.36 -20.08
N VAL A 363 17.51 16.71 -21.25
CA VAL A 363 18.49 15.64 -21.49
C VAL A 363 19.38 15.97 -22.68
N THR A 364 20.68 15.81 -22.48
CA THR A 364 21.71 16.07 -23.49
C THR A 364 22.62 14.84 -23.66
N PRO A 365 22.77 14.31 -24.89
CA PRO A 365 22.04 14.66 -26.11
C PRO A 365 20.57 14.20 -26.07
N ALA A 366 19.70 14.80 -26.89
CA ALA A 366 18.29 14.38 -26.99
C ALA A 366 18.10 13.06 -27.79
N GLN A 367 19.16 12.59 -28.47
CA GLN A 367 19.17 11.36 -29.25
C GLN A 367 20.46 10.58 -29.00
N LEU A 368 20.35 9.26 -28.79
CA LEU A 368 21.49 8.33 -28.74
C LEU A 368 21.49 7.47 -29.98
N LYS A 369 22.58 7.50 -30.74
CA LYS A 369 22.75 6.70 -31.96
C LYS A 369 23.69 5.54 -31.67
N PHE A 370 23.27 4.34 -32.03
CA PHE A 370 24.07 3.12 -31.88
C PHE A 370 24.21 2.46 -33.25
N THR A 371 25.40 1.92 -33.52
CA THR A 371 25.72 1.20 -34.75
C THR A 371 25.78 -0.30 -34.54
N LYS A 372 26.21 -0.75 -33.36
CA LYS A 372 26.39 -2.17 -33.03
C LYS A 372 26.05 -2.48 -31.57
N THR A 373 25.63 -3.72 -31.31
CA THR A 373 25.37 -4.21 -29.96
C THR A 373 26.62 -4.08 -29.07
N GLY A 374 26.41 -3.78 -27.79
CA GLY A 374 27.47 -3.59 -26.80
C GLY A 374 28.04 -2.17 -26.73
N GLU A 375 27.66 -1.26 -27.63
CA GLU A 375 28.05 0.15 -27.53
C GLU A 375 27.45 0.81 -26.30
N ASN A 376 28.27 1.62 -25.64
CA ASN A 376 27.89 2.44 -24.51
C ASN A 376 27.71 3.88 -24.95
N MET A 377 26.63 4.52 -24.50
CA MET A 377 26.42 5.94 -24.68
C MET A 377 26.05 6.58 -23.34
N SER A 378 26.72 7.67 -23.04
CA SER A 378 26.44 8.47 -21.84
C SER A 378 25.60 9.68 -22.19
N PHE A 379 24.75 10.09 -21.26
CA PHE A 379 23.92 11.28 -21.37
C PHE A 379 23.81 11.99 -20.02
N ARG A 380 23.61 13.30 -20.09
CA ARG A 380 23.41 14.19 -18.96
C ARG A 380 21.93 14.54 -18.84
N ILE A 381 21.44 14.56 -17.62
CA ILE A 381 20.08 14.94 -17.23
C ILE A 381 20.21 16.19 -16.35
N ASP A 382 19.70 17.30 -16.84
CA ASP A 382 19.68 18.57 -16.14
C ASP A 382 18.30 18.74 -15.47
N PHE A 383 18.28 18.81 -14.14
CA PHE A 383 17.09 19.12 -13.36
C PHE A 383 17.13 20.59 -12.95
N LYS A 384 16.13 21.35 -13.37
CA LYS A 384 15.97 22.76 -13.00
C LYS A 384 14.72 22.92 -12.12
N PRO A 385 14.85 23.33 -10.84
CA PRO A 385 13.70 23.52 -9.99
C PRO A 385 12.94 24.80 -10.40
N LEU A 386 11.62 24.70 -10.50
CA LEU A 386 10.71 25.83 -10.75
C LEU A 386 9.92 26.18 -9.48
N LYS A 387 9.70 25.19 -8.60
CA LYS A 387 9.02 25.34 -7.31
C LYS A 387 9.64 24.39 -6.28
N THR A 388 9.65 24.79 -5.01
CA THR A 388 9.94 23.89 -3.88
C THR A 388 8.87 22.79 -3.79
N SER A 389 9.26 21.61 -3.29
CA SER A 389 8.35 20.48 -3.16
C SER A 389 7.77 20.31 -1.76
N ASP A 390 7.88 21.34 -0.91
CA ASP A 390 7.37 21.39 0.47
C ASP A 390 7.79 20.15 1.30
N GLY A 391 9.04 19.72 1.10
CA GLY A 391 9.60 18.55 1.79
C GLY A 391 9.17 17.19 1.22
N ASN A 392 8.34 17.14 0.18
CA ASN A 392 7.86 15.91 -0.47
C ASN A 392 8.67 15.55 -1.72
N PHE A 393 8.60 14.30 -2.14
CA PHE A 393 9.09 13.89 -3.46
C PHE A 393 8.00 14.15 -4.52
N VAL A 394 8.42 14.68 -5.66
CA VAL A 394 7.59 14.78 -6.87
C VAL A 394 8.04 13.71 -7.85
N PHE A 395 7.18 13.31 -8.80
CA PHE A 395 7.45 12.14 -9.64
C PHE A 395 7.28 12.46 -11.12
N GLY A 396 8.19 11.88 -11.92
CA GLY A 396 8.18 11.95 -13.38
C GLY A 396 8.82 10.71 -13.99
N ALA A 397 9.19 10.78 -15.26
CA ALA A 397 9.87 9.68 -15.93
C ALA A 397 10.74 10.16 -17.09
N LEU A 398 11.78 9.37 -17.39
CA LEU A 398 12.55 9.48 -18.61
C LEU A 398 12.30 8.25 -19.47
N THR A 399 11.98 8.42 -20.75
CA THR A 399 11.78 7.29 -21.67
C THR A 399 12.61 7.48 -22.93
N TRP A 400 13.52 6.54 -23.19
CA TRP A 400 14.18 6.40 -24.49
C TRP A 400 13.35 5.49 -25.39
N SER A 401 13.09 5.91 -26.63
CA SER A 401 12.40 5.08 -27.61
C SER A 401 12.99 5.17 -29.01
N ASN A 402 12.99 4.04 -29.71
CA ASN A 402 13.34 3.95 -31.13
C ASN A 402 12.14 3.48 -31.99
N GLY A 403 10.91 3.63 -31.48
CA GLY A 403 9.68 3.12 -32.11
C GLY A 403 9.37 1.65 -31.82
N VAL A 404 10.37 0.83 -31.49
CA VAL A 404 10.21 -0.59 -31.14
C VAL A 404 10.35 -0.80 -29.63
N HIS A 405 11.47 -0.36 -29.06
CA HIS A 405 11.77 -0.45 -27.65
C HIS A 405 11.35 0.84 -26.93
N LYS A 406 10.94 0.69 -25.68
CA LYS A 406 10.69 1.79 -24.74
C LYS A 406 11.44 1.48 -23.44
N VAL A 407 12.40 2.32 -23.10
CA VAL A 407 13.30 2.15 -21.97
C VAL A 407 12.97 3.26 -20.97
N ARG A 408 12.14 2.93 -19.98
CA ARG A 408 11.57 3.90 -19.05
C ARG A 408 12.27 3.86 -17.69
N SER A 409 12.67 5.02 -17.19
CA SER A 409 13.25 5.21 -15.85
C SER A 409 12.39 6.18 -15.04
N PRO A 410 11.86 5.80 -13.87
CA PRO A 410 11.15 6.73 -13.01
C PRO A 410 12.11 7.76 -12.41
N ILE A 411 11.62 8.98 -12.22
CA ILE A 411 12.34 10.09 -11.62
C ILE A 411 11.61 10.51 -10.33
N ALA A 412 12.34 10.73 -9.24
CA ALA A 412 11.81 11.43 -8.07
C ALA A 412 12.81 12.38 -7.41
N PRO A 413 12.74 13.68 -7.71
CA PRO A 413 13.44 14.70 -6.95
C PRO A 413 12.62 15.18 -5.76
N LYS A 414 13.33 15.64 -4.72
CA LYS A 414 12.81 16.41 -3.60
C LYS A 414 13.53 17.76 -3.58
N VAL A 415 12.79 18.81 -3.91
CA VAL A 415 13.28 20.18 -4.07
C VAL A 415 13.18 20.92 -2.75
N LEU A 416 14.35 21.23 -2.18
CA LEU A 416 14.49 21.95 -0.91
C LEU A 416 14.59 23.46 -1.12
N SER A 417 15.25 23.88 -2.20
CA SER A 417 15.42 25.29 -2.58
C SER A 417 15.61 25.41 -4.10
N LEU A 418 15.31 26.61 -4.61
CA LEU A 418 15.46 26.95 -6.03
C LEU A 418 16.90 27.21 -6.46
#